data_AF-A0A2S5LUP3-F1
#
_entry.id   AF-A0A2S5LUP3-F1
#
_cell.length_a   1.000
_cell.length_b   1.000
_cell.length_c   1.000
_cell.angle_alpha   90.00
_cell.angle_beta   90.00
_cell.angle_gamma   90.00
#
_symmetry.space_group_name_H-M   'P 1'
#
loop_
_entity.id
_entity.type
_entity.pdbx_description
1 polymer ?
#
loop_
_entity_poly.entity_id
_entity_poly.type
_entity_poly.pdbx_seq_one_letter_code
_entity_poly.pdbx_strand_id
1 'polypeptide(L)' 'MKTKLLSFWRMVRRLSGDDAYEQYLKHYAETHASIEDNPEALPPLLSREDFFKQWQDGKWTGVKRCC' A
#
# COMPACT_ATOMS: atom_id res chain seq x y z
N MET A 1 -4.50 -13.30 28.80
CA MET A 1 -4.01 -11.91 28.66
C MET A 1 -3.13 -11.68 27.41
N LYS A 2 -2.24 -12.60 27.01
CA LYS A 2 -1.37 -12.44 25.82
C LYS A 2 -2.12 -12.22 24.49
N THR A 3 -3.26 -12.87 24.32
CA THR A 3 -4.08 -12.79 23.09
C THR A 3 -4.68 -11.41 22.83
N LYS A 4 -5.10 -10.68 23.88
CA LYS A 4 -5.64 -9.33 23.72
C LYS A 4 -4.55 -8.32 23.34
N LEU A 5 -3.35 -8.49 23.88
CA LEU A 5 -2.17 -7.68 23.52
C LEU A 5 -1.79 -7.88 22.06
N LEU A 6 -1.79 -9.12 21.57
CA LEU A 6 -1.51 -9.44 20.17
C LEU A 6 -2.57 -8.84 19.22
N SER A 7 -3.85 -8.88 19.60
CA SER A 7 -4.93 -8.31 18.78
C SER A 7 -4.86 -6.78 18.73
N PHE A 8 -4.56 -6.14 19.87
CA PHE A 8 -4.35 -4.70 19.91
C PHE A 8 -3.15 -4.28 19.06
N TRP A 9 -2.05 -5.03 19.15
CA TRP A 9 -0.86 -4.77 18.35
C TRP A 9 -1.12 -4.86 16.84
N ARG A 10 -1.92 -5.85 16.40
CA ARG A 10 -2.35 -5.93 14.99
C ARG A 10 -3.20 -4.74 14.57
N MET A 11 -4.10 -4.24 15.43
CA MET A 11 -4.87 -3.03 15.14
C MET A 11 -3.98 -1.80 15.01
N VAL A 12 -3.04 -1.62 15.94
CA VAL A 12 -2.06 -0.53 15.87
C VAL A 12 -1.27 -0.60 14.57
N ARG A 13 -0.78 -1.78 14.18
CA ARG A 13 -0.04 -2.00 12.94
C ARG A 13 -0.85 -1.62 11.68
N ARG A 14 -2.15 -1.91 11.70
CA ARG A 14 -3.08 -1.57 10.61
C ARG A 14 -3.39 -0.07 10.56
N LEU A 15 -3.55 0.57 11.70
CA LEU A 15 -3.83 2.01 11.80
C LEU A 15 -2.59 2.85 11.52
N SER A 16 -1.40 2.38 11.89
CA SER A 16 -0.13 3.05 11.61
C SER A 16 0.29 2.92 10.14
N GLY A 17 -0.32 2.01 9.38
CA GLY A 17 0.06 1.71 8.00
C GLY A 17 1.36 0.92 7.89
N ASP A 18 1.80 0.26 8.97
CA ASP A 18 2.97 -0.63 8.93
C ASP A 18 2.69 -1.88 8.06
N ASP A 19 1.42 -2.22 7.87
CA ASP A 19 0.96 -3.25 6.94
C ASP A 19 0.49 -2.70 5.56
N ALA A 20 0.74 -1.42 5.26
CA ALA A 20 0.23 -0.79 4.03
C ALA A 20 0.72 -1.50 2.75
N TYR A 21 1.97 -1.96 2.73
CA TYR A 21 2.52 -2.71 1.60
C TYR A 21 1.86 -4.11 1.46
N GLU A 22 1.57 -4.79 2.57
CA GLU A 22 0.85 -6.07 2.54
C GLU A 22 -0.58 -5.90 2.04
N GLN A 23 -1.25 -4.80 2.43
CA GLN A 23 -2.57 -4.43 1.92
C GLN A 23 -2.51 -4.09 0.43
N TYR A 24 -1.47 -3.38 -0.02
CA TYR A 24 -1.21 -3.11 -1.45
C TYR A 24 -1.07 -4.41 -2.25
N LEU A 25 -0.29 -5.39 -1.76
CA LEU A 25 -0.13 -6.68 -2.45
C LEU A 25 -1.45 -7.46 -2.57
N LYS A 26 -2.28 -7.45 -1.52
CA LYS A 26 -3.61 -8.07 -1.58
C LYS A 26 -4.51 -7.39 -2.60
N HIS A 27 -4.55 -6.06 -2.57
CA HIS A 27 -5.33 -5.28 -3.52
C HIS A 27 -4.84 -5.48 -4.96
N TYR A 28 -3.53 -5.55 -5.16
CA TYR A 28 -2.91 -5.85 -6.45
C TYR A 28 -3.35 -7.24 -6.93
N ALA A 29 -3.24 -8.26 -6.08
CA ALA A 29 -3.66 -9.61 -6.43
C ALA A 29 -5.16 -9.68 -6.76
N GLU A 30 -6.03 -9.03 -5.98
CA GLU A 30 -7.48 -9.01 -6.22
C GLU A 30 -7.85 -8.25 -7.51
N THR A 31 -7.24 -7.09 -7.75
CA THR A 31 -7.57 -6.21 -8.88
C THR A 31 -6.98 -6.72 -10.19
N HIS A 32 -5.81 -7.34 -10.14
CA HIS A 32 -5.10 -7.82 -11.33
C HIS A 32 -5.35 -9.29 -11.62
N ALA A 33 -5.91 -10.08 -10.69
CA ALA A 33 -6.37 -11.44 -10.99
C ALA A 33 -7.51 -11.49 -12.01
N SER A 34 -8.29 -10.42 -12.16
CA SER A 34 -9.37 -10.34 -13.16
C SER A 34 -8.93 -9.75 -14.51
N ILE A 35 -7.67 -9.32 -14.64
CA ILE A 35 -7.11 -8.73 -15.87
C ILE A 35 -6.21 -9.77 -16.54
N GLU A 36 -6.75 -10.94 -16.87
CA GLU A 36 -6.05 -11.94 -17.70
C GLU A 36 -6.07 -11.53 -19.18
N ASP A 37 -7.07 -10.76 -19.62
CA ASP A 37 -7.33 -10.48 -21.03
C ASP A 37 -6.46 -9.37 -21.63
N ASN A 38 -5.71 -8.60 -20.82
CA ASN A 38 -4.85 -7.54 -21.32
C ASN A 38 -3.59 -7.31 -20.46
N PRO A 39 -2.49 -8.04 -20.72
CA PRO A 39 -1.26 -7.96 -19.93
C PRO A 39 -0.51 -6.62 -20.10
N GLU A 40 -0.79 -5.83 -21.14
CA GLU A 40 -0.19 -4.49 -21.32
C GLU A 40 -0.88 -3.42 -20.45
N ALA A 41 -2.10 -3.67 -19.99
CA ALA A 41 -2.84 -2.76 -19.12
C ALA A 41 -2.50 -2.94 -17.63
N LEU A 42 -1.66 -3.93 -17.27
CA LEU A 42 -1.25 -4.20 -15.90
C LEU A 42 -0.15 -3.21 -15.47
N PRO A 43 -0.39 -2.35 -14.46
CA PRO A 43 0.69 -1.61 -13.84
C PRO A 43 1.70 -2.59 -13.23
N PRO A 44 3.01 -2.32 -13.30
CA PRO A 44 4.02 -3.22 -12.74
C PRO A 44 3.85 -3.35 -11.23
N LEU A 45 4.03 -4.57 -10.71
CA LEU A 45 4.09 -4.82 -9.27
C LEU A 45 5.25 -3.99 -8.68
N LEU A 46 4.91 -3.01 -7.85
CA LEU A 46 5.91 -2.15 -7.24
C LEU A 46 6.67 -2.90 -6.15
N SER A 47 7.97 -2.67 -6.08
CA SER A 47 8.76 -3.06 -4.91
C SER A 47 8.28 -2.28 -3.68
N ARG A 48 8.57 -2.79 -2.48
CA ARG A 48 8.23 -2.08 -1.23
C ARG A 48 8.80 -0.66 -1.22
N GLU A 49 10.04 -0.50 -1.66
CA GLU A 49 10.73 0.79 -1.69
C GLU A 49 10.04 1.74 -2.68
N ASP A 50 9.72 1.27 -3.88
CA ASP A 50 9.06 2.08 -4.92
C ASP A 50 7.64 2.47 -4.53
N PHE A 51 6.90 1.59 -3.85
CA PHE A 51 5.58 1.91 -3.29
C PHE A 51 5.66 3.07 -2.30
N PHE A 52 6.58 3.00 -1.33
CA PHE A 52 6.74 4.08 -0.35
C PHE A 52 7.31 5.35 -0.97
N LYS A 53 8.16 5.22 -1.98
CA LYS A 53 8.69 6.36 -2.73
C LYS A 53 7.57 7.08 -3.48
N GLN A 54 6.75 6.37 -4.24
CA GLN A 54 5.61 6.94 -4.95
C GLN A 54 4.61 7.59 -3.99
N TRP A 55 4.34 6.96 -2.83
CA TRP A 55 3.46 7.53 -1.81
C TRP A 55 4.03 8.82 -1.20
N GLN A 56 5.33 8.86 -0.89
CA GLN A 56 6.01 10.07 -0.41
C GLN A 56 6.02 11.14 -1.49
N ASP A 57 6.35 10.79 -2.73
CA ASP A 57 6.34 11.70 -3.85
C ASP A 57 4.94 12.30 -4.01
N GLY A 58 3.86 11.53 -3.96
CA GLY A 58 2.49 12.09 -4.01
C GLY A 58 2.14 13.05 -2.86
N LYS A 59 2.76 12.89 -1.68
CA LYS A 59 2.54 13.77 -0.51
C LYS A 59 3.39 15.05 -0.54
N TRP A 60 4.58 14.96 -1.11
CA TRP A 60 5.67 15.93 -0.95
C TRP A 60 6.15 16.54 -2.25
N THR A 61 5.93 15.89 -3.39
CA THR A 61 6.17 16.44 -4.73
C THR A 61 4.90 17.11 -5.25
N GLY A 62 5.09 18.29 -5.82
CA GLY A 62 4.02 19.22 -6.15
C GLY A 62 4.31 20.57 -5.52
N VAL A 63 4.24 21.64 -6.31
CA VAL A 63 4.45 23.00 -5.79
C VAL A 63 3.25 23.34 -4.90
N LYS A 64 3.41 23.22 -3.58
CA LYS A 64 2.48 23.80 -2.61
C LYS A 64 2.70 25.31 -2.63
N ARG A 65 2.19 25.99 -3.65
CA ARG A 65 2.16 27.45 -3.66
C ARG A 65 1.26 27.86 -2.51
N CYS A 66 1.84 28.36 -1.42
CA CYS A 66 1.10 29.17 -0.47
C CYS A 66 0.78 30.49 -1.19
N CYS A 67 -0.30 30.48 -1.94
CA CYS A 67 -1.10 31.67 -2.16
C CYS A 67 -2.35 31.52 -1.30
#